data_AF-A0A6C2UAX4-F1
#
_entry.id   AF-A0A6C2UAX4-F1
#
_cell.length_a   1.000
_cell.length_b   1.000
_cell.length_c   1.000
_cell.angle_alpha   90.00
_cell.angle_beta   90.00
_cell.angle_gamma   90.00
#
_symmetry.space_group_name_H-M   'P 1'
#
loop_
_entity.id
_entity.type
_entity.pdbx_description
1 polymer ?
#
loop_
_entity_poly.entity_id
_entity_poly.type
_entity_poly.pdbx_seq_one_letter_code
_entity_poly.pdbx_strand_id
1 'polypeptide(L)'
;MNILRPTPATSVLKCLGMVLAGSALYGVAFGIWRSPLQACYSAIKMPLLFLSIVATSGTANAMLSQALGAGLSFRQVFRCIAIGMAIAAALLGALSPVALFFAVQLPVSSAAYPWVLLGHTALVGLCGTVGIIHLHRLLRTLTTMPNRVLTAWFLVSGFVGCQLSWIFSPFLAMPDRPEPFFNPAAFSGNFYEYLWHTLFGGA
;
A
#
# COMPACT_ATOMS: atom_id res chain seq x y z
N MET A 1 -24.97 -2.26 31.01
CA MET A 1 -24.85 -3.22 29.88
C MET A 1 -23.58 -2.88 29.09
N ASN A 2 -22.43 -3.46 29.46
CA ASN A 2 -21.09 -3.02 29.01
C ASN A 2 -20.27 -4.18 28.37
N ILE A 3 -20.93 -5.13 27.71
CA ILE A 3 -20.34 -6.44 27.36
C ILE A 3 -19.89 -6.52 25.87
N LEU A 4 -20.07 -5.47 25.06
CA LEU A 4 -19.74 -5.51 23.62
C LEU A 4 -18.87 -4.34 23.12
N ARG A 5 -18.02 -3.75 23.97
CA ARG A 5 -16.95 -2.87 23.44
C ARG A 5 -15.75 -3.75 23.07
N PRO A 6 -15.38 -3.86 21.79
CA PRO A 6 -14.20 -4.63 21.40
C PRO A 6 -12.97 -4.08 22.13
N THR A 7 -12.18 -4.97 22.75
CA THR A 7 -10.93 -4.57 23.39
C THR A 7 -9.96 -4.03 22.33
N PRO A 8 -8.99 -3.18 22.70
CA PRO A 8 -8.03 -2.62 21.75
C PRO A 8 -7.28 -3.71 20.96
N ALA A 9 -7.04 -4.88 21.56
CA ALA A 9 -6.40 -6.03 20.92
C ALA A 9 -7.28 -6.65 19.81
N THR A 10 -8.58 -6.84 20.07
CA THR A 10 -9.52 -7.35 19.05
C THR A 10 -9.67 -6.39 17.87
N SER A 11 -9.51 -5.07 18.10
CA SER A 11 -9.55 -4.07 17.04
C SER A 11 -8.31 -4.12 16.14
N VAL A 12 -7.12 -4.33 16.71
CA VAL A 12 -5.87 -4.48 15.94
C VAL A 12 -5.87 -5.78 15.13
N LEU A 13 -6.33 -6.88 15.72
CA LEU A 13 -6.41 -8.16 15.02
C LEU A 13 -7.36 -8.09 13.81
N LYS A 14 -8.49 -7.39 13.95
CA LYS A 14 -9.39 -7.11 12.82
C LYS A 14 -8.70 -6.28 11.72
N CYS A 15 -7.95 -5.25 12.10
CA CYS A 15 -7.18 -4.45 11.12
C CYS A 15 -6.17 -5.32 10.38
N LEU A 16 -5.42 -6.16 11.10
CA LEU A 16 -4.46 -7.07 10.50
C LEU A 16 -5.14 -8.06 9.56
N GLY A 17 -6.26 -8.65 9.97
CA GLY A 17 -7.05 -9.55 9.11
C GLY A 17 -7.55 -8.87 7.84
N MET A 18 -8.03 -7.62 7.94
CA MET A 18 -8.46 -6.83 6.78
C MET A 18 -7.28 -6.50 5.85
N VAL A 19 -6.12 -6.14 6.40
CA VAL A 19 -4.91 -5.91 5.59
C VAL A 19 -4.52 -7.17 4.84
N LEU A 20 -4.38 -8.30 5.54
CA LEU A 20 -3.96 -9.56 4.95
C LEU A 20 -4.94 -10.04 3.88
N ALA A 21 -6.23 -10.18 4.23
CA ALA A 21 -7.23 -10.70 3.31
C ALA A 21 -7.47 -9.77 2.12
N GLY A 22 -7.67 -8.47 2.37
CA GLY A 22 -8.02 -7.50 1.34
C GLY A 22 -6.89 -7.29 0.31
N SER A 23 -5.65 -7.16 0.78
CA SER A 23 -4.50 -7.00 -0.11
C SER A 23 -4.12 -8.30 -0.83
N ALA A 24 -4.30 -9.47 -0.22
CA ALA A 24 -4.06 -10.76 -0.89
C ALA A 24 -5.08 -11.02 -2.01
N LEU A 25 -6.38 -10.82 -1.72
CA LEU A 25 -7.45 -10.96 -2.72
C LEU A 25 -7.24 -10.02 -3.90
N TYR A 26 -6.90 -8.76 -3.62
CA TYR A 26 -6.58 -7.82 -4.68
C TYR A 26 -5.28 -8.17 -5.41
N GLY A 27 -4.29 -8.72 -4.71
CA GLY A 27 -3.06 -9.22 -5.33
C GLY A 27 -3.32 -10.31 -6.37
N VAL A 28 -4.23 -11.25 -6.10
CA VAL A 28 -4.69 -12.22 -7.12
C VAL A 28 -5.24 -11.50 -8.35
N ALA A 29 -6.14 -10.53 -8.14
CA ALA A 29 -6.73 -9.73 -9.21
C ALA A 29 -5.69 -8.95 -10.03
N PHE A 30 -4.67 -8.43 -9.37
CA PHE A 30 -3.57 -7.70 -9.99
C PHE A 30 -2.75 -8.60 -10.93
N GLY A 31 -2.36 -9.78 -10.45
CA GLY A 31 -1.41 -10.63 -11.18
C GLY A 31 -2.03 -11.53 -12.24
N ILE A 32 -3.33 -11.86 -12.13
CA ILE A 32 -3.96 -12.87 -12.98
C ILE A 32 -3.97 -12.51 -14.46
N TRP A 33 -3.98 -11.21 -14.80
CA TRP A 33 -3.90 -10.75 -16.19
C TRP A 33 -2.63 -11.28 -16.87
N ARG A 34 -1.50 -11.38 -16.15
CA ARG A 34 -0.22 -11.83 -16.72
C ARG A 34 -0.09 -13.35 -16.73
N SER A 35 -0.36 -14.00 -15.60
CA SER A 35 -0.28 -15.46 -15.41
C SER A 35 -0.83 -15.86 -14.03
N PRO A 36 -1.20 -17.15 -13.82
CA PRO A 36 -1.56 -17.65 -12.50
C PRO A 36 -0.41 -17.57 -11.48
N LEU A 37 0.84 -17.71 -11.92
CA LEU A 37 2.01 -17.63 -11.05
C LEU A 37 2.25 -16.18 -10.59
N GLN A 38 2.12 -15.20 -11.49
CA GLN A 38 2.12 -13.78 -11.14
C GLN A 38 0.97 -13.41 -10.17
N ALA A 39 -0.19 -14.06 -10.29
CA ALA A 39 -1.30 -13.90 -9.33
C ALA A 39 -0.89 -14.37 -7.93
N CYS A 40 -0.28 -15.56 -7.79
CA CYS A 40 0.24 -16.06 -6.53
C CYS A 40 1.32 -15.13 -5.93
N TYR A 41 2.25 -14.68 -6.77
CA TYR A 41 3.28 -13.74 -6.36
C TYR A 41 2.69 -12.45 -5.82
N SER A 42 1.76 -11.85 -6.55
CA SER A 42 1.11 -10.60 -6.17
C SER A 42 0.24 -10.75 -4.91
N ALA A 43 -0.45 -11.88 -4.76
CA ALA A 43 -1.24 -12.22 -3.57
C ALA A 43 -0.39 -12.30 -2.29
N ILE A 44 0.88 -12.69 -2.40
CA ILE A 44 1.83 -12.72 -1.27
C ILE A 44 2.51 -11.36 -1.08
N LYS A 45 2.98 -10.74 -2.17
CA LYS A 45 3.72 -9.47 -2.12
C LYS A 45 2.89 -8.30 -1.60
N MET A 46 1.61 -8.21 -1.97
CA MET A 46 0.75 -7.08 -1.58
C MET A 46 0.55 -6.98 -0.06
N PRO A 47 0.21 -8.08 0.66
CA PRO A 47 0.20 -8.08 2.12
C PRO A 47 1.55 -7.72 2.73
N LEU A 48 2.65 -8.30 2.21
CA LEU A 48 3.99 -8.02 2.71
C LEU A 48 4.34 -6.53 2.56
N LEU A 49 4.08 -5.94 1.39
CA LEU A 49 4.27 -4.51 1.15
C LEU A 49 3.49 -3.67 2.17
N PHE A 50 2.21 -3.97 2.35
CA PHE A 50 1.33 -3.18 3.23
C PHE A 50 1.81 -3.26 4.69
N LEU A 51 2.20 -4.46 5.16
CA LEU A 51 2.75 -4.64 6.50
C LEU A 51 4.11 -3.98 6.67
N SER A 52 4.98 -4.06 5.67
CA SER A 52 6.27 -3.36 5.66
C SER A 52 6.07 -1.84 5.73
N ILE A 53 5.10 -1.28 5.02
CA ILE A 53 4.75 0.15 5.10
C ILE A 53 4.28 0.51 6.50
N VAL A 54 3.37 -0.27 7.09
CA VAL A 54 2.88 -0.03 8.47
C VAL A 54 4.04 -0.06 9.47
N ALA A 55 4.95 -1.04 9.36
CA ALA A 55 6.07 -1.18 10.28
C ALA A 55 7.08 -0.02 10.17
N THR A 56 7.52 0.26 8.96
CA THR A 56 8.55 1.29 8.68
C THR A 56 8.00 2.70 8.85
N SER A 57 6.88 3.02 8.19
CA SER A 57 6.23 4.33 8.30
C SER A 57 5.67 4.54 9.71
N GLY A 58 5.15 3.49 10.37
CA GLY A 58 4.72 3.56 11.76
C GLY A 58 5.81 4.00 12.72
N THR A 59 7.01 3.45 12.55
CA THR A 59 8.19 3.81 13.36
C THR A 59 8.61 5.26 13.09
N ALA A 60 8.81 5.61 11.81
CA ALA A 60 9.25 6.95 11.42
C ALA A 60 8.24 8.03 11.82
N ASN A 61 6.95 7.80 11.57
CA ASN A 61 5.87 8.72 11.93
C ASN A 61 5.70 8.85 13.44
N ALA A 62 5.95 7.80 14.23
CA ALA A 62 5.88 7.86 15.68
C ALA A 62 6.98 8.77 16.25
N MET A 63 8.21 8.63 15.76
CA MET A 63 9.32 9.53 16.12
C MET A 63 9.04 10.97 15.68
N LEU A 64 8.54 11.15 14.45
CA LEU A 64 8.19 12.45 13.91
C LEU A 64 7.08 13.13 14.72
N SER A 65 6.10 12.37 15.20
CA SER A 65 5.07 12.90 16.10
C SER A 65 5.59 13.32 17.46
N GLN A 66 6.64 12.68 17.99
CA GLN A 66 7.33 13.18 19.18
C GLN A 66 8.05 14.51 18.87
N ALA A 67 8.80 14.55 17.77
CA ALA A 67 9.57 15.73 17.36
C ALA A 67 8.66 16.96 17.09
N LEU A 68 7.48 16.73 16.52
CA LEU A 68 6.49 17.78 16.27
C LEU A 68 5.72 18.23 17.53
N GLY A 69 5.90 17.55 18.68
CA GLY A 69 5.12 17.82 19.88
C GLY A 69 3.63 17.50 19.71
N ALA A 70 3.29 16.51 18.88
CA ALA A 70 1.91 16.22 18.50
C ALA A 70 1.05 15.61 19.64
N GLY A 71 1.68 15.19 20.75
CA GLY A 71 1.01 14.56 21.89
C GLY A 71 0.55 13.12 21.65
N LEU A 72 0.98 12.49 20.55
CA LEU A 72 0.59 11.14 20.17
C LEU A 72 1.61 10.11 20.67
N SER A 73 1.16 9.06 21.36
CA SER A 73 2.02 7.93 21.73
C SER A 73 2.33 7.04 20.51
N PHE A 74 3.45 6.31 20.56
CA PHE A 74 3.81 5.30 19.54
C PHE A 74 2.65 4.36 19.23
N ARG A 75 1.97 3.85 20.26
CA ARG A 75 0.82 2.93 20.10
C ARG A 75 -0.34 3.59 19.34
N GLN A 76 -0.62 4.87 19.57
CA GLN A 76 -1.64 5.61 18.84
C GLN A 76 -1.26 5.78 17.37
N VAL A 77 0.00 6.12 17.08
CA VAL A 77 0.49 6.28 15.70
C VAL A 77 0.37 4.98 14.92
N PHE A 78 0.89 3.87 15.45
CA PHE A 78 0.77 2.56 14.82
C PHE A 78 -0.69 2.15 14.58
N ARG A 79 -1.58 2.39 15.55
CA ARG A 79 -3.01 2.11 15.38
C ARG A 79 -3.64 2.95 14.28
N CYS A 80 -3.32 4.24 14.21
CA CYS A 80 -3.86 5.12 13.18
C CYS A 80 -3.44 4.68 11.78
N ILE A 81 -2.15 4.37 11.59
CA ILE A 81 -1.62 3.90 10.31
C ILE A 81 -2.19 2.53 9.95
N ALA A 82 -2.27 1.59 10.90
CA ALA A 82 -2.87 0.29 10.68
C ALA A 82 -4.36 0.38 10.28
N ILE A 83 -5.14 1.29 10.89
CA ILE A 83 -6.55 1.52 10.52
C ILE A 83 -6.64 2.08 9.10
N GLY A 84 -5.84 3.10 8.75
CA GLY A 84 -5.82 3.68 7.41
C GLY A 84 -5.48 2.63 6.33
N MET A 85 -4.46 1.81 6.59
CA MET A 85 -4.05 0.71 5.73
C MET A 85 -5.10 -0.40 5.65
N ALA A 86 -5.76 -0.74 6.75
CA ALA A 86 -6.83 -1.73 6.76
C ALA A 86 -8.05 -1.27 5.95
N ILE A 87 -8.41 0.01 6.00
CA ILE A 87 -9.48 0.58 5.17
C ILE A 87 -9.11 0.50 3.69
N ALA A 88 -7.89 0.92 3.32
CA ALA A 88 -7.41 0.83 1.95
C ALA A 88 -7.41 -0.63 1.44
N ALA A 89 -6.90 -1.57 2.24
CA ALA A 89 -6.88 -3.00 1.91
C ALA A 89 -8.29 -3.59 1.79
N ALA A 90 -9.22 -3.23 2.68
CA ALA A 90 -10.60 -3.70 2.61
C ALA A 90 -11.30 -3.21 1.34
N LEU A 91 -11.09 -1.94 0.95
CA LEU A 91 -11.61 -1.40 -0.30
C LEU A 91 -11.00 -2.11 -1.52
N LEU A 92 -9.69 -2.37 -1.52
CA LEU A 92 -9.03 -3.14 -2.56
C LEU A 92 -9.60 -4.56 -2.67
N GLY A 93 -9.78 -5.24 -1.53
CA GLY A 93 -10.41 -6.55 -1.49
C GLY A 93 -11.84 -6.52 -2.03
N ALA A 94 -12.63 -5.51 -1.68
CA ALA A 94 -13.98 -5.34 -2.19
C ALA A 94 -14.03 -5.05 -3.70
N LEU A 95 -13.02 -4.34 -4.23
CA LEU A 95 -12.88 -4.05 -5.67
C LEU A 95 -12.21 -5.19 -6.44
N SER A 96 -11.71 -6.23 -5.77
CA SER A 96 -11.05 -7.37 -6.42
C SER A 96 -11.91 -8.06 -7.49
N PRO A 97 -13.24 -8.28 -7.33
CA PRO A 97 -14.03 -8.89 -8.39
C PRO A 97 -14.14 -8.01 -9.64
N VAL A 98 -14.21 -6.68 -9.45
CA VAL A 98 -14.26 -5.72 -10.55
C VAL A 98 -12.92 -5.70 -11.28
N ALA A 99 -11.81 -5.65 -10.54
CA ALA A 99 -10.47 -5.72 -11.11
C ALA A 99 -10.24 -7.04 -11.86
N LEU A 100 -10.69 -8.17 -11.31
CA LEU A 100 -10.65 -9.48 -11.97
C LEU A 100 -11.42 -9.48 -13.29
N PHE A 101 -12.63 -8.91 -13.30
CA PHE A 101 -13.43 -8.81 -14.52
C PHE A 101 -12.66 -8.07 -15.61
N PHE A 102 -12.12 -6.88 -15.34
CA PHE A 102 -11.34 -6.16 -16.36
C PHE A 102 -10.05 -6.89 -16.76
N ALA A 103 -9.37 -7.53 -15.80
CA ALA A 103 -8.16 -8.30 -16.05
C ALA A 103 -8.40 -9.47 -17.03
N VAL A 104 -9.53 -10.18 -16.96
CA VAL A 104 -9.76 -11.31 -17.89
C VAL A 104 -10.22 -10.88 -19.29
N GLN A 105 -10.71 -9.65 -19.44
CA GLN A 105 -11.22 -9.15 -20.73
C GLN A 105 -10.12 -8.63 -21.67
N LEU A 106 -8.97 -8.21 -21.14
CA LEU A 106 -7.88 -7.65 -21.96
C LEU A 106 -6.91 -8.74 -22.44
N PRO A 107 -6.50 -8.74 -23.72
CA PRO A 107 -5.51 -9.69 -24.21
C PRO A 107 -4.14 -9.44 -23.56
N VAL A 108 -3.43 -10.52 -23.23
CA VAL A 108 -2.07 -10.47 -22.68
C VAL A 108 -1.11 -10.03 -23.78
N SER A 109 -0.80 -8.74 -23.82
CA SER A 109 0.01 -8.13 -24.89
C SER A 109 0.74 -6.88 -24.38
N SER A 110 1.85 -6.54 -25.02
CA SER A 110 2.63 -5.34 -24.68
C SER A 110 1.85 -4.04 -24.91
N ALA A 111 0.88 -4.04 -25.82
CA ALA A 111 -0.01 -2.89 -26.07
C ALA A 111 -1.02 -2.68 -24.92
N ALA A 112 -1.53 -3.75 -24.31
CA ALA A 112 -2.47 -3.69 -23.19
C ALA A 112 -1.76 -3.43 -21.85
N TYR A 113 -0.49 -3.80 -21.71
CA TYR A 113 0.27 -3.72 -20.46
C TYR A 113 0.20 -2.35 -19.75
N PRO A 114 0.47 -1.21 -20.40
CA PRO A 114 0.43 0.09 -19.73
C PRO A 114 -0.96 0.41 -19.18
N TRP A 115 -2.02 0.04 -19.90
CA TRP A 115 -3.40 0.30 -19.48
C TRP A 115 -3.81 -0.52 -18.27
N VAL A 116 -3.42 -1.80 -18.24
CA VAL A 116 -3.66 -2.67 -17.08
C VAL A 116 -2.89 -2.18 -15.86
N LEU A 117 -1.60 -1.87 -16.03
CA LEU A 117 -0.77 -1.37 -14.94
C LEU A 117 -1.29 -0.03 -14.40
N LEU A 118 -1.61 0.94 -15.26
CA LEU A 118 -2.18 2.22 -14.86
C LEU A 118 -3.53 2.05 -14.18
N GLY A 119 -4.39 1.17 -14.68
CA GLY A 119 -5.69 0.89 -14.09
C GLY A 119 -5.58 0.37 -12.66
N HIS A 120 -4.72 -0.62 -12.42
CA HIS A 120 -4.47 -1.12 -11.08
C HIS A 120 -3.81 -0.08 -10.18
N THR A 121 -2.79 0.64 -10.67
CA THR A 121 -2.13 1.71 -9.90
C THR A 121 -3.12 2.82 -9.52
N ALA A 122 -4.05 3.19 -10.41
CA ALA A 122 -5.10 4.16 -10.13
C ALA A 122 -6.05 3.65 -9.03
N LEU A 123 -6.50 2.40 -9.10
CA LEU A 123 -7.34 1.79 -8.05
C LEU A 123 -6.64 1.77 -6.68
N VAL A 124 -5.37 1.37 -6.64
CA VAL A 124 -4.55 1.40 -5.41
C VAL A 124 -4.42 2.83 -4.88
N GLY A 125 -4.15 3.81 -5.74
CA GLY A 125 -4.09 5.22 -5.37
C GLY A 125 -5.40 5.77 -4.80
N LEU A 126 -6.55 5.42 -5.41
CA LEU A 126 -7.87 5.82 -4.93
C LEU A 126 -8.18 5.22 -3.56
N CYS A 127 -7.98 3.92 -3.37
CA CYS A 127 -8.18 3.25 -2.08
C CYS A 127 -7.24 3.81 -0.99
N GLY A 128 -5.97 4.07 -1.34
CA GLY A 128 -5.00 4.69 -0.45
C GLY A 128 -5.42 6.10 -0.03
N THR A 129 -5.95 6.91 -0.96
CA THR A 129 -6.47 8.25 -0.68
C THR A 129 -7.62 8.21 0.32
N VAL A 130 -8.55 7.26 0.18
CA VAL A 130 -9.63 7.07 1.16
C VAL A 130 -9.08 6.69 2.55
N GLY A 131 -8.01 5.89 2.61
CA GLY A 131 -7.29 5.59 3.84
C GLY A 131 -6.70 6.85 4.50
N ILE A 132 -6.09 7.74 3.72
CA ILE A 132 -5.54 9.02 4.19
C ILE A 132 -6.66 9.95 4.69
N ILE A 133 -7.81 10.00 4.02
CA ILE A 133 -8.97 10.79 4.48
C ILE A 133 -9.43 10.32 5.86
N HIS A 134 -9.51 9.00 6.08
CA HIS A 134 -9.86 8.45 7.40
C HIS A 134 -8.79 8.73 8.45
N LEU A 135 -7.51 8.63 8.07
CA LEU A 135 -6.40 8.99 8.93
C LEU A 135 -6.46 10.46 9.38
N HIS A 136 -6.77 11.37 8.46
CA HIS A 136 -6.98 12.79 8.79
C HIS A 136 -8.13 12.98 9.79
N ARG A 137 -9.25 12.28 9.58
CA ARG A 137 -10.38 12.30 10.51
C ARG A 137 -9.99 11.84 11.91
N LEU A 138 -9.17 10.79 12.03
CA LEU A 138 -8.63 10.32 13.32
C LEU A 138 -7.69 11.36 13.94
N LEU A 139 -6.79 11.96 13.17
CA LEU A 139 -5.86 12.96 13.70
C LEU A 139 -6.59 14.18 14.28
N ARG A 140 -7.70 14.61 13.67
CA ARG A 140 -8.52 15.72 14.20
C ARG A 140 -9.10 15.45 15.58
N THR A 141 -9.21 14.20 16.02
CA THR A 141 -9.70 13.85 17.36
C THR A 141 -8.57 13.60 18.36
N LEU A 142 -7.34 13.41 17.89
CA LEU A 142 -6.20 12.98 18.73
C LEU A 142 -5.16 14.07 18.96
N THR A 143 -5.12 15.12 18.13
CA THR A 143 -4.14 16.20 18.25
C THR A 143 -4.74 17.54 17.83
N THR A 144 -4.17 18.63 18.34
CA THR A 144 -4.55 20.02 18.01
C THR A 144 -3.97 20.51 16.68
N MET A 145 -3.01 19.77 16.10
CA MET A 145 -2.32 20.13 14.85
C MET A 145 -2.43 19.06 13.75
N PRO A 146 -3.65 18.59 13.42
CA PRO A 146 -3.86 17.42 12.56
C PRO A 146 -3.31 17.59 11.14
N ASN A 147 -3.38 18.79 10.56
CA ASN A 147 -2.91 19.04 9.19
C ASN A 147 -1.38 18.95 9.08
N ARG A 148 -0.64 19.49 10.07
CA ARG A 148 0.82 19.44 10.09
C ARG A 148 1.31 18.01 10.26
N VAL A 149 0.72 17.29 11.22
CA VAL A 149 1.04 15.87 11.48
C VAL A 149 0.72 15.01 10.26
N LEU A 150 -0.46 15.19 9.64
CA LEU A 150 -0.83 14.45 8.45
C LEU A 150 0.12 14.73 7.29
N THR A 151 0.45 15.99 7.03
CA THR A 151 1.38 16.35 5.94
C THR A 151 2.73 15.69 6.13
N ALA A 152 3.27 15.76 7.35
CA ALA A 152 4.54 15.14 7.70
C ALA A 152 4.48 13.61 7.54
N TRP A 153 3.43 12.97 8.04
CA TRP A 153 3.22 11.53 7.89
C TRP A 153 3.04 11.10 6.44
N PHE A 154 2.29 11.87 5.65
CA PHE A 154 2.05 11.60 4.24
C PHE A 154 3.35 11.64 3.44
N LEU A 155 4.19 12.66 3.65
CA LEU A 155 5.47 12.79 2.95
C LEU A 155 6.41 11.63 3.30
N VAL A 156 6.57 11.32 4.58
CA VAL A 156 7.42 10.20 5.02
C VAL A 156 6.88 8.86 4.53
N SER A 157 5.58 8.61 4.65
CA SER A 157 4.97 7.35 4.22
C SER A 157 4.99 7.20 2.71
N GLY A 158 4.83 8.29 1.96
CA GLY A 158 4.98 8.30 0.50
C GLY A 158 6.41 7.98 0.09
N PHE A 159 7.40 8.60 0.76
CA PHE A 159 8.81 8.32 0.51
C PHE A 159 9.18 6.86 0.78
N VAL A 160 8.77 6.33 1.93
CA VAL A 160 8.99 4.93 2.31
C VAL A 160 8.23 3.99 1.38
N GLY A 161 6.99 4.35 1.05
CA GLY A 161 6.13 3.59 0.14
C GLY A 161 6.75 3.40 -1.24
N CYS A 162 7.26 4.46 -1.86
CA CYS A 162 7.95 4.40 -3.14
C CYS A 162 9.15 3.42 -3.11
N GLN A 163 9.97 3.48 -2.06
CA GLN A 163 11.13 2.61 -1.94
C GLN A 163 10.74 1.15 -1.69
N LEU A 164 9.74 0.88 -0.86
CA LEU A 164 9.25 -0.48 -0.65
C LEU A 164 8.59 -1.02 -1.93
N SER A 165 7.78 -0.22 -2.61
CA SER A 165 7.21 -0.58 -3.91
C SER A 165 8.30 -0.90 -4.94
N TRP A 166 9.44 -0.21 -4.93
CA TRP A 166 10.60 -0.53 -5.78
C TRP A 166 11.18 -1.92 -5.48
N ILE A 167 11.37 -2.27 -4.20
CA ILE A 167 11.93 -3.56 -3.79
C ILE A 167 10.98 -4.71 -4.18
N PHE A 168 9.69 -4.55 -3.90
CA PHE A 168 8.67 -5.57 -4.18
C PHE A 168 8.25 -5.65 -5.66
N SER A 169 8.51 -4.62 -6.45
CA SER A 169 8.24 -4.62 -7.89
C SER A 169 8.99 -5.75 -8.60
N PRO A 170 8.54 -6.23 -9.76
CA PRO A 170 7.27 -5.91 -10.38
C PRO A 170 6.09 -6.61 -9.68
N PHE A 171 5.02 -5.85 -9.46
CA PHE A 171 3.70 -6.39 -9.12
C PHE A 171 2.98 -6.91 -10.37
N LEU A 172 3.34 -6.39 -11.54
CA LEU A 172 2.90 -6.89 -12.84
C LEU A 172 4.08 -6.86 -13.81
N ALA A 173 4.58 -8.04 -14.18
CA ALA A 173 5.65 -8.18 -15.15
C ALA A 173 5.12 -8.00 -16.58
N MET A 174 5.97 -7.54 -17.49
CA MET A 174 5.63 -7.47 -18.91
C MET A 174 5.41 -8.89 -19.49
N PRO A 175 4.55 -9.06 -20.50
CA PRO A 175 4.27 -10.37 -21.13
C PRO A 175 5.48 -11.09 -21.71
N ASP A 176 6.45 -10.33 -22.21
CA ASP A 176 7.68 -10.78 -22.88
C ASP A 176 8.86 -11.03 -21.92
N ARG A 177 8.71 -10.68 -20.64
CA ARG A 177 9.75 -10.80 -19.62
C ARG A 177 9.42 -11.88 -18.60
N PRO A 178 10.45 -12.49 -17.96
CA PRO A 178 10.23 -13.34 -16.82
C PRO A 178 9.55 -12.56 -15.68
N GLU A 179 8.83 -13.28 -14.83
CA GLU A 179 8.10 -12.75 -13.69
C GLU A 179 8.90 -12.99 -12.40
N PRO A 180 9.82 -12.10 -11.98
CA PRO A 180 10.59 -12.30 -10.76
C PRO A 180 9.78 -11.98 -9.49
N PHE A 181 10.11 -12.67 -8.40
CA PHE A 181 9.47 -12.43 -7.10
C PHE A 181 9.93 -11.13 -6.42
N PHE A 182 11.15 -10.64 -6.66
CA PHE A 182 11.57 -9.31 -6.23
C PHE A 182 12.21 -8.58 -7.40
N ASN A 183 12.40 -7.27 -7.25
CA ASN A 183 13.04 -6.49 -8.28
C ASN A 183 14.48 -7.01 -8.42
N PRO A 184 14.92 -7.45 -9.61
CA PRO A 184 16.30 -7.88 -9.81
C PRO A 184 17.31 -6.77 -9.46
N ALA A 185 16.90 -5.51 -9.59
CA ALA A 185 17.66 -4.32 -9.23
C ALA A 185 17.35 -3.78 -7.81
N ALA A 186 16.70 -4.56 -6.94
CA ALA A 186 16.29 -4.10 -5.60
C ALA A 186 17.44 -3.55 -4.75
N PHE A 187 18.67 -4.07 -4.94
CA PHE A 187 19.85 -3.73 -4.15
C PHE A 187 21.00 -3.09 -4.96
N SER A 188 20.84 -2.94 -6.27
CA SER A 188 21.85 -2.31 -7.14
C SER A 188 21.57 -0.83 -7.39
N GLY A 189 20.49 -0.28 -6.80
CA GLY A 189 20.07 1.11 -6.90
C GLY A 189 18.81 1.34 -6.06
N ASN A 190 18.18 2.49 -6.20
CA ASN A 190 16.93 2.80 -5.50
C ASN A 190 15.90 3.46 -6.41
N PHE A 191 14.66 3.58 -5.92
CA PHE A 191 13.55 4.17 -6.70
C PHE A 191 13.89 5.57 -7.22
N TYR A 192 14.49 6.41 -6.39
CA TYR A 192 14.74 7.82 -6.69
C TYR A 192 15.83 7.99 -7.74
N GLU A 193 16.87 7.16 -7.68
CA GLU A 193 17.90 7.08 -8.70
C GLU A 193 17.30 6.65 -10.05
N TYR A 194 16.48 5.59 -10.06
CA TYR A 194 15.78 5.16 -11.27
C TYR A 194 14.86 6.25 -11.84
N LEU A 195 14.10 6.92 -10.98
CA LEU A 195 13.23 8.02 -11.38
C LEU A 195 14.03 9.18 -11.99
N TRP A 196 15.16 9.54 -11.37
CA TRP A 196 16.05 10.57 -11.86
C TRP A 196 16.59 10.24 -13.26
N HIS A 197 17.11 9.02 -13.45
CA HIS A 197 17.59 8.57 -14.75
C HIS A 197 16.48 8.52 -15.81
N THR A 198 15.28 8.09 -15.43
CA THR A 198 14.15 8.03 -16.37
C THR A 198 13.68 9.41 -16.82
N LEU A 199 13.68 10.41 -15.93
CA LEU A 199 13.19 11.77 -16.22
C LEU A 199 14.25 12.67 -16.86
N PHE A 200 15.50 12.55 -16.43
CA PHE A 200 16.59 13.49 -16.78
C PHE A 200 17.79 12.82 -17.45
N GLY A 201 17.87 11.49 -17.39
CA GLY A 201 19.05 10.74 -17.82
C GLY A 201 19.14 10.44 -19.32
N GLY A 202 18.05 10.54 -20.08
CA GLY A 202 18.03 10.39 -21.54
C GLY A 202 18.55 9.04 -22.05
N ALA A 203 17.62 8.11 -22.29
CA ALA A 203 17.77 6.79 -22.95
C ALA A 203 18.58 5.72 -22.19
#